data_AF-A0A285G0S0-F1
#
_entry.id   AF-A0A285G0S0-F1
#
_cell.length_a   1.000
_cell.length_b   1.000
_cell.length_c   1.000
_cell.angle_alpha   90.00
_cell.angle_beta   90.00
_cell.angle_gamma   90.00
#
_symmetry.space_group_name_H-M   'P 1'
#
loop_
_entity.id
_entity.type
_entity.pdbx_description
1 polymer ?
#
loop_
_entity_poly.entity_id
_entity_poly.type
_entity_poly.pdbx_seq_one_letter_code
_entity_poly.pdbx_strand_id
1 'polypeptide(L)' 'MVEETLQNMDESIISVAELKRKLPKQVNHNTLTTILEYLEESDKIAVSIKGITWIHNDHPGLNKAISRGIEL' A
#
# COMPACT_ATOMS: atom_id res chain seq x y z
N MET A 1 2.64 -2.25 -11.20
CA MET A 1 3.92 -2.82 -10.68
C MET A 1 4.06 -2.65 -9.17
N VAL A 2 4.59 -1.55 -8.60
CA VAL A 2 4.76 -1.47 -7.13
C VAL A 2 3.41 -1.47 -6.40
N GLU A 3 2.51 -0.59 -6.80
CA GLU A 3 1.15 -0.51 -6.26
C GLU A 3 0.42 -1.86 -6.38
N GLU A 4 0.40 -2.43 -7.59
CA GLU A 4 -0.19 -3.73 -7.88
C GLU A 4 0.41 -4.88 -7.06
N THR A 5 1.74 -4.88 -6.82
CA THR A 5 2.39 -5.88 -5.96
C THR A 5 1.95 -5.72 -4.50
N LEU A 6 1.75 -4.50 -4.01
CA LEU A 6 1.27 -4.22 -2.66
C LEU A 6 -0.23 -4.51 -2.51
N GLN A 7 -1.04 -4.26 -3.54
CA GLN A 7 -2.47 -4.52 -3.53
C GLN A 7 -2.80 -6.01 -3.55
N ASN A 8 -2.01 -6.81 -4.27
CA ASN A 8 -2.25 -8.24 -4.48
C ASN A 8 -1.38 -9.15 -3.60
N MET A 9 -0.72 -8.62 -2.57
CA MET A 9 0.08 -9.45 -1.66
C MET A 9 -0.82 -10.24 -0.71
N ASP A 10 -0.46 -11.50 -0.46
CA ASP A 10 -1.15 -12.33 0.54
C ASP A 10 -0.78 -11.92 1.97
N GLU A 11 0.38 -11.30 2.17
CA GLU A 11 0.85 -10.86 3.48
C GLU A 11 0.17 -9.57 3.94
N SER A 12 -0.20 -9.48 5.21
CA SER A 12 -0.74 -8.23 5.76
C SER A 12 0.32 -7.14 5.93
N ILE A 13 1.60 -7.51 6.04
CA ILE A 13 2.73 -6.59 6.23
C ILE A 13 3.93 -7.11 5.41
N ILE A 14 4.62 -6.21 4.71
CA ILE A 14 5.82 -6.53 3.93
C ILE A 14 6.97 -5.56 4.22
N SER A 15 8.21 -6.05 4.32
CA SER A 15 9.38 -5.18 4.39
C SER A 15 9.78 -4.62 3.02
N VAL A 16 10.51 -3.50 2.99
CA VAL A 16 11.06 -2.93 1.74
C VAL A 16 11.96 -3.95 1.00
N ALA A 17 12.69 -4.77 1.74
CA ALA A 17 13.57 -5.78 1.15
C ALA A 17 12.78 -6.91 0.48
N GLU A 18 11.72 -7.40 1.12
CA GLU A 18 10.82 -8.41 0.54
C GLU A 18 10.06 -7.85 -0.66
N LEU A 19 9.55 -6.63 -0.56
CA LEU A 19 8.89 -5.94 -1.67
C LEU A 19 9.81 -5.91 -2.89
N LYS A 20 11.07 -5.47 -2.74
CA LYS A 20 12.06 -5.48 -3.83
C LYS A 20 12.26 -6.85 -4.49
N ARG A 21 12.14 -7.94 -3.73
CA ARG A 21 12.26 -9.31 -4.25
C ARG A 21 11.01 -9.78 -4.98
N LYS A 22 9.83 -9.27 -4.60
CA LYS A 22 8.54 -9.60 -5.23
C LYS A 22 8.24 -8.78 -6.48
N LEU A 23 8.87 -7.62 -6.65
CA LEU A 23 8.66 -6.81 -7.85
C LEU A 23 9.09 -7.57 -9.11
N PRO A 24 8.31 -7.53 -10.20
CA PRO A 24 8.64 -8.24 -11.44
C PRO A 24 9.87 -7.64 -12.16
N LYS A 25 10.32 -6.45 -11.75
CA LYS A 25 11.57 -5.82 -12.17
C LYS A 25 12.20 -5.08 -11.00
N GLN A 26 13.52 -5.02 -10.98
CA GLN A 26 14.23 -4.25 -9.96
C GLN A 26 13.95 -2.75 -10.13
N VAL A 27 13.62 -2.10 -9.02
CA VAL A 27 13.40 -0.65 -8.92
C VAL A 27 14.52 -0.06 -8.08
N ASN A 28 15.09 1.04 -8.56
CA ASN A 28 16.09 1.79 -7.80
C ASN A 28 15.53 2.19 -6.42
N HIS A 29 16.38 2.22 -5.39
CA HIS A 29 15.92 2.53 -4.04
C HIS A 29 15.20 3.89 -3.94
N ASN A 30 15.76 4.95 -4.53
CA ASN A 30 15.18 6.30 -4.45
C ASN A 30 13.83 6.36 -5.16
N THR A 31 13.75 5.73 -6.33
CA THR A 31 12.48 5.61 -7.07
C THR A 31 11.44 4.84 -6.27
N LEU A 32 11.82 3.74 -5.61
CA LEU A 32 10.91 3.00 -4.76
C LEU A 32 10.46 3.84 -3.58
N THR A 33 11.37 4.60 -2.93
CA THR A 33 11.03 5.51 -1.84
C THR A 33 10.00 6.55 -2.27
N THR A 34 10.22 7.25 -3.39
CA THR A 34 9.25 8.23 -3.93
C THR A 34 7.90 7.62 -4.26
N ILE A 35 7.88 6.39 -4.78
CA ILE A 35 6.61 5.67 -5.04
C ILE A 35 5.90 5.37 -3.71
N LEU A 36 6.63 4.90 -2.70
CA LEU A 36 6.04 4.59 -1.39
C LEU A 36 5.52 5.85 -0.70
N GLU A 37 6.25 6.97 -0.75
CA GLU A 37 5.80 8.27 -0.26
C GLU A 37 4.48 8.68 -0.92
N TYR A 38 4.41 8.60 -2.25
CA TYR A 38 3.18 8.91 -2.99
C TYR A 38 2.00 7.99 -2.61
N LEU A 39 2.25 6.70 -2.41
CA LEU A 39 1.20 5.75 -2.02
C LEU A 39 0.72 5.97 -0.57
N GLU A 40 1.61 6.40 0.31
CA GLU A 40 1.26 6.76 1.70
C GLU A 40 0.47 8.07 1.73
N GLU A 41 0.93 9.11 1.02
CA GLU A 41 0.22 10.40 0.89
C GLU A 41 -1.17 10.26 0.25
N SER A 42 -1.41 9.20 -0.53
CA SER A 42 -2.70 8.90 -1.16
C SER A 42 -3.56 7.90 -0.38
N ASP A 43 -3.24 7.64 0.88
CA ASP A 43 -3.95 6.71 1.78
C ASP A 43 -4.11 5.30 1.20
N LYS A 44 -3.17 4.87 0.34
CA LYS A 44 -3.18 3.51 -0.21
C LYS A 44 -2.45 2.53 0.67
N ILE A 45 -1.38 2.99 1.31
CA ILE A 45 -0.56 2.20 2.22
C ILE A 45 -0.34 2.94 3.54
N ALA A 46 0.00 2.19 4.58
CA ALA A 46 0.60 2.71 5.80
C ALA A 46 2.03 2.17 5.95
N VAL A 47 2.98 3.05 6.29
CA VAL A 47 4.36 2.66 6.60
C VAL A 47 4.59 2.72 8.11
N SER A 48 5.17 1.65 8.66
CA SER A 48 5.51 1.57 10.09
C SER A 48 6.86 0.90 10.29
N ILE A 49 7.33 0.87 11.55
CA ILE A 49 8.53 0.11 11.93
C ILE A 49 8.43 -1.39 11.61
N LYS A 50 7.22 -1.93 11.48
CA LYS A 50 6.99 -3.35 11.16
C LYS A 50 7.05 -3.63 9.66
N GLY A 51 6.92 -2.59 8.82
CA GLY A 51 6.83 -2.71 7.37
C GLY A 51 5.68 -1.91 6.79
N ILE A 52 5.31 -2.28 5.57
CA ILE A 52 4.32 -1.62 4.73
C ILE A 52 3.06 -2.48 4.67
N THR A 53 1.88 -1.85 4.80
CA THR A 53 0.57 -2.51 4.71
C THR A 53 -0.30 -1.78 3.71
N TRP A 54 -1.02 -2.53 2.87
CA TRP A 54 -2.08 -2.00 2.03
C TRP A 54 -3.33 -1.70 2.87
N ILE A 55 -3.83 -0.47 2.80
CA ILE A 55 -5.00 -0.01 3.58
C ILE A 55 -6.13 0.51 2.69
N HIS A 56 -5.90 0.68 1.38
CA HIS A 56 -6.91 1.18 0.47
C HIS A 56 -8.09 0.21 0.34
N ASN A 57 -9.31 0.73 0.46
CA ASN A 57 -10.53 0.02 0.12
C ASN A 57 -11.29 0.75 -1.00
N ASP A 58 -11.50 0.07 -2.12
CA ASP A 58 -12.25 0.58 -3.26
C ASP A 58 -13.75 0.24 -3.20
N HIS A 59 -14.20 -0.50 -2.17
CA HIS A 59 -15.59 -0.91 -2.02
C HIS A 59 -16.52 0.31 -1.86
N PRO A 60 -17.41 0.60 -2.83
CA PRO A 60 -18.22 1.82 -2.85
C PRO A 60 -19.11 1.96 -1.61
N GLY A 61 -19.57 0.84 -1.05
CA GLY A 61 -20.40 0.83 0.17
C GLY A 61 -19.63 1.31 1.40
N LEU A 62 -18.36 0.93 1.55
CA LEU A 62 -17.55 1.36 2.69
C LEU A 62 -17.17 2.83 2.53
N ASN A 63 -16.76 3.25 1.34
CA ASN A 63 -16.45 4.65 1.05
C ASN A 63 -17.65 5.57 1.32
N LYS A 64 -18.87 5.09 1.01
CA LYS A 64 -20.10 5.79 1.35
C LYS A 64 -20.40 5.81 2.86
N ALA A 65 -20.07 4.76 3.60
CA ALA A 65 -20.21 4.72 5.05
C ALA A 65 -19.22 5.69 5.74
N ILE A 66 -17.94 5.63 5.36
CA ILE A 66 -16.86 6.50 5.87
C ILE A 66 -17.19 7.98 5.60
N SER A 67 -17.58 8.34 4.37
CA SER A 67 -17.92 9.72 4.01
C SER A 67 -19.14 10.28 4.75
N ARG A 68 -19.99 9.41 5.30
CA ARG A 68 -21.15 9.79 6.12
C ARG A 68 -20.84 9.78 7.62
N GLY A 69 -19.63 9.39 8.02
CA GLY A 69 -19.26 9.24 9.43
C GLY A 69 -20.06 8.15 10.15
N ILE A 70 -20.50 7.11 9.42
CA ILE A 70 -21.28 6.02 9.98
C ILE A 70 -20.34 4.84 10.24
N GLU A 71 -20.29 4.39 11.49
CA GLU A 71 -19.60 3.15 11.88
C GLU A 71 -20.40 1.95 11.35
N LEU A 72 -19.74 1.00 10.67
CA LEU A 72 -20.38 -0.20 10.11
C LEU A 72 -20.72 -1.23 11.18
#